data_AF-A0A2M8NDK0-F1
#
_entry.id   AF-A0A2M8NDK0-F1
#
_cell.length_a   1.000
_cell.length_b   1.000
_cell.length_c   1.000
_cell.angle_alpha   90.00
_cell.angle_beta   90.00
_cell.angle_gamma   90.00
#
_symmetry.space_group_name_H-M   'P 1'
#
loop_
_entity.id
_entity.type
_entity.pdbx_description
1 polymer ?
#
loop_
_entity_poly.entity_id
_entity_poly.type
_entity_poly.pdbx_seq_one_letter_code
_entity_poly.pdbx_strand_id
1 'polypeptide(L)'
;MIRSISVMLLAVLMITATMMSNSQPQERQVATLEPSFTPEATATPPLTPVPTSAAPGCGVTLPIEIGDSITVRGGISIRALPSVSAPLMELLPRNDYFTVTDGPVCADNYIWWGIRNARLSGWVAERNNALTFIIDYESAEIVCPTPRDLTIGDEIELAYNVRIRREANDSALVLTVAPAGSTALVLSEPVCVNGYNWRRVEVEVVGVLYSGWMAEAERTSGQTLFIEEGPECYPPLGFQIGDLGRVDTHGPPKNLRAAPNTSADILYTLVGAVPLEIIGGPICSGGMNWWQVRILSTFPAEGWLAEGGRPVPYIRAWDQPPIPGEGSRHLP
;
A
#
# COMPACT_ATOMS: atom_id res chain seq x y z
N MET A 1 -41.07 -12.76 -66.08
CA MET A 1 -41.73 -13.73 -67.00
C MET A 1 -41.18 -13.42 -68.37
N ILE A 2 -40.30 -14.19 -69.02
CA ILE A 2 -40.32 -15.60 -69.46
C ILE A 2 -38.85 -15.85 -69.95
N ARG A 3 -38.09 -16.84 -69.43
CA ARG A 3 -37.89 -18.21 -69.97
C ARG A 3 -37.54 -18.19 -71.48
N SER A 4 -36.65 -18.96 -72.10
CA SER A 4 -35.87 -20.17 -71.78
C SER A 4 -35.29 -20.68 -73.12
N ILE A 5 -34.15 -21.38 -73.09
CA ILE A 5 -33.92 -22.71 -73.72
C ILE A 5 -33.77 -22.84 -75.27
N SER A 6 -32.56 -23.29 -75.64
CA SER A 6 -32.15 -24.42 -76.52
C SER A 6 -32.39 -24.53 -78.03
N VAL A 7 -31.25 -24.75 -78.72
CA VAL A 7 -30.81 -25.89 -79.57
C VAL A 7 -31.47 -26.16 -80.96
N MET A 8 -30.62 -26.19 -81.99
CA MET A 8 -30.63 -27.08 -83.20
C MET A 8 -29.23 -26.95 -83.86
N LEU A 9 -28.37 -27.95 -84.15
CA LEU A 9 -28.38 -29.27 -84.84
C LEU A 9 -27.46 -29.22 -86.12
N LEU A 10 -26.41 -30.08 -86.13
CA LEU A 10 -25.62 -30.81 -87.18
C LEU A 10 -25.67 -30.39 -88.69
N ALA A 11 -24.69 -30.60 -89.60
CA ALA A 11 -23.44 -31.40 -89.72
C ALA A 11 -22.70 -31.02 -91.06
N VAL A 12 -21.45 -31.49 -91.31
CA VAL A 12 -20.85 -31.97 -92.61
C VAL A 12 -19.32 -32.26 -92.45
N LEU A 13 -18.73 -33.05 -93.35
CA LEU A 13 -17.71 -34.11 -93.18
C LEU A 13 -16.48 -33.96 -94.14
N MET A 14 -15.30 -34.50 -93.75
CA MET A 14 -14.12 -34.98 -94.56
C MET A 14 -13.19 -33.99 -95.34
N ILE A 15 -11.90 -34.21 -95.69
CA ILE A 15 -10.74 -35.10 -95.38
C ILE A 15 -9.46 -34.56 -96.15
N THR A 16 -8.25 -34.82 -95.63
CA THR A 16 -6.85 -34.94 -96.23
C THR A 16 -5.96 -33.81 -96.79
N ALA A 17 -4.75 -33.73 -96.17
CA ALA A 17 -3.37 -34.00 -96.68
C ALA A 17 -2.46 -32.92 -97.35
N THR A 18 -1.40 -32.58 -96.59
CA THR A 18 0.05 -32.44 -96.89
C THR A 18 0.57 -31.54 -98.03
N MET A 19 1.59 -30.72 -97.72
CA MET A 19 2.87 -30.56 -98.47
C MET A 19 3.92 -29.89 -97.57
N MET A 20 5.16 -30.39 -97.64
CA MET A 20 6.33 -29.93 -96.89
C MET A 20 6.93 -28.66 -97.53
N SER A 21 7.53 -27.78 -96.71
CA SER A 21 8.58 -26.87 -97.16
C SER A 21 9.58 -26.63 -96.02
N ASN A 22 10.85 -26.84 -96.33
CA ASN A 22 12.00 -26.76 -95.45
C ASN A 22 12.99 -25.74 -96.05
N SER A 23 13.84 -25.17 -95.19
CA SER A 23 14.92 -24.18 -95.42
C SER A 23 14.49 -22.70 -95.43
N GLN A 24 15.15 -21.75 -94.76
CA GLN A 24 16.25 -21.73 -93.79
C GLN A 24 16.27 -20.30 -93.23
N PRO A 25 16.27 -20.04 -91.91
CA PRO A 25 16.52 -18.69 -91.40
C PRO A 25 18.02 -18.41 -91.30
N GLN A 26 18.40 -17.25 -91.83
CA GLN A 26 19.73 -16.67 -91.87
C GLN A 26 20.36 -16.54 -90.47
N GLU A 27 21.60 -17.02 -90.32
CA GLU A 27 22.36 -17.03 -89.07
C GLU A 27 22.69 -15.60 -88.61
N ARG A 28 22.01 -15.14 -87.55
CA ARG A 28 22.43 -13.96 -86.78
C ARG A 28 23.22 -14.47 -85.59
N GLN A 29 24.54 -14.24 -85.58
CA GLN A 29 25.33 -14.48 -84.38
C GLN A 29 24.80 -13.59 -83.25
N VAL A 30 24.23 -14.23 -82.23
CA VAL A 30 23.91 -13.59 -80.96
C VAL A 30 24.93 -14.13 -79.98
N ALA A 31 25.84 -13.26 -79.55
CA ALA A 31 26.79 -13.57 -78.49
C ALA A 31 26.02 -13.99 -77.23
N THR A 32 26.26 -15.23 -76.78
CA THR A 32 25.78 -15.70 -75.49
C THR A 32 26.65 -15.05 -74.41
N LEU A 33 26.18 -13.95 -73.83
CA LEU A 33 26.73 -13.48 -72.57
C LEU A 33 26.18 -14.40 -71.49
N GLU A 34 27.02 -15.28 -70.94
CA GLU A 34 26.71 -15.97 -69.69
C GLU A 34 26.71 -14.93 -68.56
N PRO A 35 25.59 -14.66 -67.86
CA PRO A 35 25.62 -13.82 -66.69
C PRO A 35 26.22 -14.62 -65.52
N SER A 36 27.54 -14.52 -65.35
CA SER A 36 28.22 -14.98 -64.13
C SER A 36 28.02 -13.94 -63.02
N PHE A 37 26.83 -13.92 -62.40
CA PHE A 37 26.64 -13.23 -61.13
C PHE A 37 26.88 -14.22 -59.99
N THR A 38 28.13 -14.39 -59.60
CA THR A 38 28.46 -14.94 -58.28
C THR A 38 28.11 -13.86 -57.26
N PRO A 39 27.17 -14.07 -56.32
CA PRO A 39 26.95 -13.09 -55.26
C PRO A 39 28.23 -13.00 -54.44
N GLU A 40 28.88 -11.85 -54.48
CA GLU A 40 30.00 -11.54 -53.61
C GLU A 40 29.45 -11.53 -52.17
N ALA A 41 29.95 -12.43 -51.32
CA ALA A 41 29.55 -12.50 -49.93
C ALA A 41 29.86 -11.15 -49.28
N THR A 42 28.82 -10.33 -49.06
CA THR A 42 28.95 -9.07 -48.34
C THR A 42 29.41 -9.42 -46.93
N ALA A 43 30.62 -8.98 -46.59
CA ALA A 43 31.16 -9.17 -45.25
C ALA A 43 30.15 -8.61 -44.24
N THR A 44 29.65 -9.47 -43.35
CA THR A 44 28.81 -9.04 -42.25
C THR A 44 29.63 -8.07 -41.41
N PRO A 45 29.15 -6.85 -41.12
CA PRO A 45 29.88 -5.92 -40.26
C PRO A 45 30.17 -6.63 -38.92
N PRO A 46 31.34 -6.42 -38.31
CA PRO A 46 31.66 -7.02 -37.03
C PRO A 46 30.54 -6.68 -36.04
N LEU A 47 30.03 -7.71 -35.36
CA LEU A 47 29.05 -7.55 -34.29
C LEU A 47 29.58 -6.46 -33.34
N THR A 48 28.77 -5.43 -33.13
CA THR A 48 29.01 -4.43 -32.08
C THR A 48 29.30 -5.19 -30.78
N PRO A 49 30.35 -4.85 -30.01
CA PRO A 49 30.62 -5.55 -28.77
C PRO A 49 29.37 -5.48 -27.89
N VAL A 50 28.89 -6.66 -27.47
CA VAL A 50 27.78 -6.76 -26.51
C VAL A 50 28.17 -5.91 -25.30
N PRO A 51 27.30 -5.01 -24.80
CA PRO A 51 27.62 -4.23 -23.61
C PRO A 51 27.99 -5.19 -22.49
N THR A 52 29.23 -5.11 -22.02
CA THR A 52 29.68 -5.85 -20.83
C THR A 52 28.77 -5.46 -19.69
N SER A 53 28.03 -6.43 -19.13
CA SER A 53 27.12 -6.17 -18.02
C SER A 53 27.86 -5.47 -16.89
N ALA A 54 27.35 -4.31 -16.47
CA ALA A 54 27.89 -3.61 -15.31
C ALA A 54 27.45 -4.26 -13.98
N ALA A 55 26.66 -5.34 -14.04
CA ALA A 55 26.11 -5.99 -12.86
C ALA A 55 27.20 -6.73 -12.06
N PRO A 56 27.29 -6.52 -10.74
CA PRO A 56 28.33 -7.09 -9.89
C PRO A 56 28.04 -8.52 -9.42
N GLY A 57 26.85 -9.04 -9.72
CA GLY A 57 26.36 -10.28 -9.14
C GLY A 57 25.81 -10.07 -7.74
N CYS A 58 24.94 -10.99 -7.31
CA CYS A 58 24.31 -10.96 -5.99
C CYS A 58 25.18 -11.66 -4.95
N GLY A 59 26.35 -11.09 -4.69
CA GLY A 59 27.28 -11.54 -3.65
C GLY A 59 26.93 -10.97 -2.28
N VAL A 60 27.96 -10.62 -1.51
CA VAL A 60 27.82 -9.97 -0.19
C VAL A 60 27.04 -8.65 -0.30
N THR A 61 26.06 -8.43 0.56
CA THR A 61 25.30 -7.17 0.63
C THR A 61 25.97 -6.20 1.58
N LEU A 62 25.66 -4.91 1.46
CA LEU A 62 25.92 -3.99 2.57
C LEU A 62 25.09 -4.41 3.79
N PRO A 63 25.58 -4.19 5.03
CA PRO A 63 24.84 -4.49 6.25
C PRO A 63 23.82 -3.38 6.52
N ILE A 64 22.89 -3.21 5.58
CA ILE A 64 21.80 -2.25 5.63
C ILE A 64 20.55 -3.01 6.09
N GLU A 65 19.80 -2.42 7.01
CA GLU A 65 18.53 -2.95 7.50
C GLU A 65 17.35 -2.05 7.09
N ILE A 66 16.14 -2.61 7.15
CA ILE A 66 14.92 -1.83 6.91
C ILE A 66 14.81 -0.77 8.01
N GLY A 67 14.61 0.48 7.61
CA GLY A 67 14.56 1.64 8.50
C GLY A 67 15.83 2.49 8.49
N ASP A 68 16.96 1.95 8.03
CA ASP A 68 18.21 2.69 7.96
C ASP A 68 18.10 3.95 7.10
N SER A 69 18.86 4.97 7.47
CA SER A 69 19.05 6.15 6.64
C SER A 69 20.24 5.92 5.72
N ILE A 70 20.03 5.97 4.42
CA ILE A 70 21.08 5.78 3.43
C ILE A 70 21.29 7.04 2.59
N THR A 71 22.52 7.25 2.15
CA THR A 71 22.85 8.27 1.15
C THR A 71 23.06 7.60 -0.19
N VAL A 72 22.23 7.97 -1.17
CA VAL A 72 22.39 7.53 -2.56
C VAL A 72 23.16 8.60 -3.33
N ARG A 73 24.17 8.19 -4.09
CA ARG A 73 24.97 9.08 -4.94
C ARG A 73 24.13 9.71 -6.06
N GLY A 74 24.45 10.95 -6.43
CA GLY A 74 23.95 11.58 -7.65
C GLY A 74 24.38 10.84 -8.93
N GLY A 75 23.58 10.99 -9.98
CA GLY A 75 23.74 10.29 -11.26
C GLY A 75 23.20 8.86 -11.26
N ILE A 76 22.53 8.43 -10.18
CA ILE A 76 21.98 7.09 -10.04
C ILE A 76 20.47 7.09 -10.33
N SER A 77 20.04 6.04 -11.02
CA SER A 77 18.63 5.81 -11.37
C SER A 77 17.86 5.19 -10.22
N ILE A 78 16.73 5.80 -9.86
CA ILE A 78 15.70 5.23 -8.98
C ILE A 78 14.58 4.68 -9.86
N ARG A 79 14.17 3.44 -9.61
CA ARG A 79 13.23 2.70 -10.45
C ARG A 79 11.98 2.28 -9.69
N ALA A 80 10.91 1.98 -10.40
CA ALA A 80 9.65 1.57 -9.77
C ALA A 80 9.68 0.17 -9.14
N LEU A 81 10.55 -0.72 -9.65
CA LEU A 81 10.69 -2.11 -9.23
C LEU A 81 12.19 -2.49 -9.19
N PRO A 82 12.58 -3.56 -8.47
CA PRO A 82 13.97 -4.03 -8.39
C PRO A 82 14.40 -4.72 -9.68
N SER A 83 14.51 -3.96 -10.78
CA SER A 83 14.96 -4.47 -12.07
C SER A 83 15.54 -3.35 -12.91
N VAL A 84 16.57 -3.65 -13.71
CA VAL A 84 17.15 -2.68 -14.67
C VAL A 84 16.18 -2.32 -15.80
N SER A 85 15.17 -3.16 -16.03
CA SER A 85 14.13 -2.94 -17.05
C SER A 85 12.90 -2.22 -16.49
N ALA A 86 12.83 -2.01 -15.17
CA ALA A 86 11.72 -1.33 -14.54
C ALA A 86 11.66 0.15 -14.94
N PRO A 87 10.46 0.77 -14.99
CA PRO A 87 10.30 2.19 -15.29
C PRO A 87 11.21 3.07 -14.42
N LEU A 88 11.94 3.97 -15.08
CA LEU A 88 12.76 4.98 -14.42
C LEU A 88 11.85 6.01 -13.76
N MET A 89 11.94 6.15 -12.44
CA MET A 89 11.19 7.15 -11.68
C MET A 89 11.95 8.47 -11.65
N GLU A 90 13.23 8.43 -11.31
CA GLU A 90 14.08 9.60 -11.27
C GLU A 90 15.54 9.24 -11.54
N LEU A 91 16.26 10.10 -12.24
CA LEU A 91 17.72 10.10 -12.26
C LEU A 91 18.19 11.15 -11.26
N LEU A 92 18.78 10.73 -10.14
CA LEU A 92 19.12 11.64 -9.06
C LEU A 92 20.13 12.69 -9.55
N PRO A 93 19.85 14.00 -9.43
CA PRO A 93 20.76 15.02 -9.95
C PRO A 93 22.01 15.24 -9.07
N ARG A 94 21.93 14.85 -7.79
CA ARG A 94 22.97 14.99 -6.76
C ARG A 94 22.72 13.94 -5.68
N ASN A 95 23.64 13.82 -4.72
CA ASN A 95 23.44 12.91 -3.59
C ASN A 95 22.16 13.29 -2.84
N ASP A 96 21.43 12.29 -2.37
CA ASP A 96 20.19 12.48 -1.61
C ASP A 96 20.04 11.38 -0.55
N TYR A 97 19.24 11.69 0.48
CA TYR A 97 19.02 10.84 1.64
C TYR A 97 17.68 10.13 1.55
N PHE A 98 17.67 8.86 1.94
CA PHE A 98 16.48 8.03 1.91
C PHE A 98 16.42 7.13 3.14
N THR A 99 15.21 6.80 3.55
CA THR A 99 14.96 5.70 4.47
C THR A 99 14.78 4.41 3.67
N VAL A 100 15.44 3.34 4.11
CA VAL A 100 15.26 1.99 3.55
C VAL A 100 13.91 1.44 3.98
N THR A 101 13.16 0.91 3.03
CA THR A 101 11.78 0.46 3.20
C THR A 101 11.57 -1.00 2.82
N ASP A 102 12.46 -1.58 2.02
CA ASP A 102 12.39 -2.97 1.55
C ASP A 102 13.77 -3.43 1.02
N GLY A 103 13.92 -4.71 0.74
CA GLY A 103 15.15 -5.34 0.29
C GLY A 103 15.92 -6.05 1.41
N PRO A 104 17.04 -6.75 1.08
CA PRO A 104 17.67 -6.79 -0.24
C PRO A 104 16.97 -7.75 -1.21
N VAL A 105 16.74 -7.31 -2.45
CA VAL A 105 16.24 -8.16 -3.54
C VAL A 105 17.34 -8.36 -4.58
N CYS A 106 17.72 -9.62 -4.83
CA CYS A 106 18.61 -9.95 -5.95
C CYS A 106 17.81 -10.06 -7.25
N ALA A 107 18.10 -9.20 -8.22
CA ALA A 107 17.48 -9.22 -9.54
C ALA A 107 18.38 -8.56 -10.59
N ASP A 108 18.41 -9.11 -11.80
CA ASP A 108 19.27 -8.66 -12.90
C ASP A 108 20.77 -8.61 -12.53
N ASN A 109 21.20 -9.49 -11.62
CA ASN A 109 22.54 -9.51 -11.01
C ASN A 109 22.92 -8.25 -10.22
N TYR A 110 21.93 -7.47 -9.78
CA TYR A 110 22.06 -6.37 -8.84
C TYR A 110 21.35 -6.72 -7.52
N ILE A 111 21.90 -6.22 -6.42
CA ILE A 111 21.19 -6.16 -5.13
C ILE A 111 20.41 -4.86 -5.11
N TRP A 112 19.09 -4.94 -4.92
CA TRP A 112 18.18 -3.81 -4.92
C TRP A 112 17.64 -3.55 -3.52
N TRP A 113 17.55 -2.26 -3.19
CA TRP A 113 16.97 -1.77 -1.94
C TRP A 113 15.80 -0.85 -2.25
N GLY A 114 14.68 -1.07 -1.58
CA GLY A 114 13.52 -0.22 -1.63
C GLY A 114 13.75 1.00 -0.74
N ILE A 115 13.56 2.20 -1.28
CA ILE A 115 13.93 3.45 -0.63
C ILE A 115 12.78 4.47 -0.71
N ARG A 116 12.73 5.37 0.26
CA ARG A 116 11.74 6.45 0.30
C ARG A 116 12.26 7.68 1.01
N ASN A 117 11.89 8.85 0.50
CA ASN A 117 11.93 10.12 1.22
C ASN A 117 10.61 10.88 1.02
N ALA A 118 10.55 12.16 1.43
CA ALA A 118 9.33 12.96 1.35
C ALA A 118 8.82 13.20 -0.09
N ARG A 119 9.67 13.05 -1.10
CA ARG A 119 9.36 13.38 -2.51
C ARG A 119 9.31 12.16 -3.42
N LEU A 120 10.09 11.13 -3.14
CA LEU A 120 10.32 10.00 -4.04
C LEU A 120 10.30 8.68 -3.27
N SER A 121 9.69 7.66 -3.88
CA SER A 121 9.80 6.27 -3.44
C SER A 121 10.08 5.37 -4.65
N GLY A 122 10.95 4.38 -4.48
CA GLY A 122 11.34 3.46 -5.54
C GLY A 122 12.43 2.51 -5.09
N TRP A 123 13.18 1.98 -6.05
CA TRP A 123 14.23 0.99 -5.86
C TRP A 123 15.55 1.50 -6.43
N VAL A 124 16.63 1.27 -5.69
CA VAL A 124 17.99 1.59 -6.11
C VAL A 124 18.86 0.34 -6.05
N ALA A 125 19.76 0.18 -7.02
CA ALA A 125 20.78 -0.85 -6.93
C ALA A 125 21.85 -0.44 -5.91
N GLU A 126 22.46 -1.39 -5.21
CA GLU A 126 23.48 -1.13 -4.21
C GLU A 126 24.79 -0.60 -4.82
N ARG A 127 25.21 -1.23 -5.93
CA ARG A 127 26.45 -0.93 -6.65
C ARG A 127 26.44 -1.52 -8.06
N ASN A 128 27.39 -1.10 -8.90
CA ASN A 128 27.81 -1.82 -10.11
C ASN A 128 29.27 -2.27 -9.98
N ASN A 129 29.84 -2.82 -11.05
CA ASN A 129 31.24 -3.26 -11.09
C ASN A 129 32.29 -2.14 -10.86
N ALA A 130 31.90 -0.87 -11.01
CA ALA A 130 32.82 0.27 -10.94
C ALA A 130 32.56 1.19 -9.73
N LEU A 131 31.32 1.25 -9.24
CA LEU A 131 30.86 2.27 -8.31
C LEU A 131 29.83 1.71 -7.34
N THR A 132 30.00 2.05 -6.06
CA THR A 132 28.95 1.91 -5.05
C THR A 132 27.97 3.08 -5.16
N PHE A 133 26.69 2.76 -5.25
CA PHE A 133 25.62 3.75 -5.43
C PHE A 133 25.09 4.23 -4.08
N ILE A 134 24.99 3.33 -3.11
CA ILE A 134 24.74 3.65 -1.70
C ILE A 134 26.10 3.95 -1.05
N ILE A 135 26.38 5.21 -0.78
CA ILE A 135 27.72 5.67 -0.38
C ILE A 135 27.88 5.89 1.12
N ASP A 136 26.77 5.96 1.85
CA ASP A 136 26.73 6.07 3.30
C ASP A 136 25.45 5.40 3.81
N TYR A 137 25.50 4.84 5.01
CA TYR A 137 24.35 4.30 5.69
C TYR A 137 24.53 4.45 7.20
N GLU A 138 23.52 5.01 7.83
CA GLU A 138 23.40 5.14 9.27
C GLU A 138 22.31 4.18 9.72
N SER A 139 22.69 3.24 10.59
CA SER A 139 21.73 2.32 11.16
C SER A 139 20.69 3.11 11.91
N ALA A 140 19.41 2.89 11.60
CA ALA A 140 18.38 3.40 12.47
C ALA A 140 18.55 2.68 13.80
N GLU A 141 18.85 3.42 14.87
CA GLU A 141 18.90 2.82 16.20
C GLU A 141 17.53 2.17 16.45
N ILE A 142 17.48 0.83 16.41
CA ILE A 142 16.23 0.08 16.55
C ILE A 142 15.86 0.12 18.03
N VAL A 143 15.26 1.23 18.44
CA VAL A 143 14.71 1.40 19.79
C VAL A 143 13.26 0.96 19.74
N CYS A 144 12.98 -0.25 20.22
CA CYS A 144 11.60 -0.65 20.45
C CYS A 144 11.01 0.12 21.64
N PRO A 145 9.71 0.48 21.57
CA PRO A 145 9.03 1.05 22.71
C PRO A 145 8.97 0.04 23.86
N THR A 146 8.79 0.50 25.10
CA THR A 146 8.56 -0.40 26.24
C THR A 146 7.36 -1.31 25.95
N PRO A 147 7.54 -2.65 26.01
CA PRO A 147 6.44 -3.58 25.75
C PRO A 147 5.29 -3.40 26.72
N ARG A 148 4.09 -3.73 26.24
CA ARG A 148 2.89 -3.72 27.09
C ARG A 148 2.90 -4.90 28.05
N ASP A 149 2.31 -4.68 29.22
CA ASP A 149 2.19 -5.68 30.28
C ASP A 149 1.08 -6.67 29.92
N LEU A 150 1.39 -7.53 28.95
CA LEU A 150 0.56 -8.66 28.54
C LEU A 150 1.31 -9.95 28.84
N THR A 151 0.59 -10.91 29.42
CA THR A 151 1.06 -12.25 29.71
C THR A 151 0.56 -13.25 28.69
N ILE A 152 1.29 -14.36 28.53
CA ILE A 152 0.83 -15.46 27.67
C ILE A 152 -0.45 -16.04 28.26
N GLY A 153 -1.50 -16.14 27.44
CA GLY A 153 -2.83 -16.57 27.84
C GLY A 153 -3.83 -15.42 28.01
N ASP A 154 -3.38 -14.17 27.98
CA ASP A 154 -4.30 -13.03 28.01
C ASP A 154 -5.16 -12.99 26.75
N GLU A 155 -6.44 -12.67 26.92
CA GLU A 155 -7.35 -12.35 25.81
C GLU A 155 -7.46 -10.83 25.68
N ILE A 156 -7.13 -10.31 24.50
CA ILE A 156 -7.18 -8.87 24.20
C ILE A 156 -8.20 -8.60 23.11
N GLU A 157 -8.96 -7.51 23.23
CA GLU A 157 -9.86 -7.04 22.17
C GLU A 157 -9.10 -6.09 21.23
N LEU A 158 -9.19 -6.31 19.92
CA LEU A 158 -8.48 -5.47 18.94
C LEU A 158 -9.19 -4.13 18.74
N ALA A 159 -8.46 -3.01 18.87
CA ALA A 159 -9.04 -1.67 18.73
C ALA A 159 -9.22 -1.25 17.25
N TYR A 160 -8.48 -1.88 16.35
CA TYR A 160 -8.45 -1.57 14.91
C TYR A 160 -8.43 -2.85 14.07
N ASN A 161 -8.48 -2.68 12.75
CA ASN A 161 -8.19 -3.79 11.84
C ASN A 161 -6.68 -4.11 11.87
N VAL A 162 -6.31 -5.26 12.45
CA VAL A 162 -4.91 -5.63 12.67
C VAL A 162 -4.47 -6.70 11.68
N ARG A 163 -3.30 -6.50 11.06
CA ARG A 163 -2.69 -7.51 10.19
C ARG A 163 -2.00 -8.57 11.02
N ILE A 164 -2.41 -9.83 10.85
CA ILE A 164 -1.76 -10.99 11.44
C ILE A 164 -0.78 -11.56 10.42
N ARG A 165 0.49 -11.67 10.80
CA ARG A 165 1.60 -12.02 9.89
C ARG A 165 2.20 -13.38 10.20
N ARG A 166 2.88 -13.96 9.22
CA ARG A 166 3.59 -15.24 9.40
C ARG A 166 4.81 -15.11 10.31
N GLU A 167 5.50 -13.97 10.27
CA GLU A 167 6.73 -13.70 11.00
C GLU A 167 6.66 -12.31 11.67
N ALA A 168 7.48 -12.11 12.70
CA ALA A 168 7.56 -10.89 13.51
C ALA A 168 8.30 -9.75 12.78
N ASN A 169 7.81 -9.32 11.63
CA ASN A 169 8.33 -8.15 10.92
C ASN A 169 7.27 -7.53 10.00
N ASP A 170 7.44 -6.26 9.64
CA ASP A 170 6.47 -5.46 8.88
C ASP A 170 6.43 -5.78 7.37
N SER A 171 7.35 -6.61 6.90
CA SER A 171 7.43 -7.10 5.52
C SER A 171 6.91 -8.54 5.35
N ALA A 172 6.65 -9.25 6.45
CA ALA A 172 6.21 -10.64 6.43
C ALA A 172 4.81 -10.80 5.82
N LEU A 173 4.56 -11.96 5.20
CA LEU A 173 3.26 -12.30 4.62
C LEU A 173 2.13 -12.08 5.63
N VAL A 174 1.13 -11.31 5.22
CA VAL A 174 -0.13 -11.13 5.95
C VAL A 174 -0.99 -12.39 5.75
N LEU A 175 -1.24 -13.13 6.83
CA LEU A 175 -2.08 -14.32 6.85
C LEU A 175 -3.56 -13.95 6.81
N THR A 176 -3.94 -12.91 7.58
CA THR A 176 -5.28 -12.36 7.63
C THR A 176 -5.26 -10.93 8.17
N VAL A 177 -6.40 -10.23 8.04
CA VAL A 177 -6.66 -8.98 8.74
C VAL A 177 -7.78 -9.24 9.73
N ALA A 178 -7.44 -9.26 11.02
CA ALA A 178 -8.41 -9.42 12.10
C ALA A 178 -9.19 -8.11 12.26
N PRO A 179 -10.54 -8.12 12.16
CA PRO A 179 -11.35 -6.92 12.32
C PRO A 179 -11.23 -6.30 13.72
N ALA A 180 -11.47 -4.99 13.81
CA ALA A 180 -11.67 -4.33 15.12
C ALA A 180 -12.81 -5.01 15.90
N GLY A 181 -12.65 -5.14 17.22
CA GLY A 181 -13.56 -5.86 18.13
C GLY A 181 -13.34 -7.37 18.16
N SER A 182 -12.41 -7.93 17.37
CA SER A 182 -12.05 -9.35 17.48
C SER A 182 -11.26 -9.60 18.76
N THR A 183 -11.49 -10.74 19.41
CA THR A 183 -10.69 -11.20 20.55
C THR A 183 -9.50 -11.99 20.04
N ALA A 184 -8.30 -11.68 20.54
CA ALA A 184 -7.06 -12.38 20.24
C ALA A 184 -6.43 -12.93 21.52
N LEU A 185 -6.03 -14.20 21.50
CA LEU A 185 -5.29 -14.85 22.59
C LEU A 185 -3.79 -14.62 22.42
N VAL A 186 -3.12 -14.11 23.45
CA VAL A 186 -1.67 -13.87 23.45
C VAL A 186 -0.91 -15.19 23.64
N LEU A 187 -0.01 -15.52 22.70
CA LEU A 187 0.75 -16.78 22.69
C LEU A 187 2.26 -16.61 22.95
N SER A 188 2.76 -15.38 23.03
CA SER A 188 4.18 -15.13 23.26
C SER A 188 4.48 -13.87 24.05
N GLU A 189 5.68 -13.87 24.64
CA GLU A 189 6.39 -12.66 25.02
C GLU A 189 6.65 -11.75 23.80
N PRO A 190 6.88 -10.45 24.00
CA PRO A 190 7.11 -9.50 22.91
C PRO A 190 8.50 -9.70 22.31
N VAL A 191 8.59 -9.65 20.98
CA VAL A 191 9.85 -9.68 20.23
C VAL A 191 10.05 -8.35 19.54
N CYS A 192 11.17 -7.69 19.82
CA CYS A 192 11.55 -6.43 19.20
C CYS A 192 12.15 -6.67 17.80
N VAL A 193 11.44 -6.22 16.76
CA VAL A 193 11.93 -6.27 15.36
C VAL A 193 11.41 -5.06 14.59
N ASN A 194 12.28 -4.40 13.82
CA ASN A 194 11.97 -3.22 13.00
C ASN A 194 11.31 -2.06 13.79
N GLY A 195 11.63 -1.94 15.09
CA GLY A 195 11.10 -0.89 15.97
C GLY A 195 9.67 -1.15 16.47
N TYR A 196 9.16 -2.37 16.32
CA TYR A 196 7.88 -2.80 16.88
C TYR A 196 8.09 -3.90 17.92
N ASN A 197 7.25 -3.91 18.94
CA ASN A 197 7.03 -5.09 19.75
C ASN A 197 6.03 -5.99 19.04
N TRP A 198 6.49 -7.14 18.56
CA TRP A 198 5.65 -8.15 17.94
C TRP A 198 5.22 -9.19 18.97
N ARG A 199 3.94 -9.53 18.99
CA ARG A 199 3.40 -10.64 19.77
C ARG A 199 2.74 -11.65 18.86
N ARG A 200 3.00 -12.93 19.14
CA ARG A 200 2.26 -14.01 18.50
C ARG A 200 0.90 -14.11 19.17
N VAL A 201 -0.14 -14.16 18.38
CA VAL A 201 -1.53 -14.26 18.82
C VAL A 201 -2.27 -15.33 18.05
N GLU A 202 -3.38 -15.77 18.62
CA GLU A 202 -4.39 -16.59 17.95
C GLU A 202 -5.71 -15.84 17.91
N VAL A 203 -6.33 -15.74 16.73
CA VAL A 203 -7.56 -14.98 16.51
C VAL A 203 -8.45 -15.69 15.51
N GLU A 204 -9.75 -15.71 15.78
CA GLU A 204 -10.75 -16.26 14.86
C GLU A 204 -11.27 -15.16 13.93
N VAL A 205 -11.22 -15.40 12.62
CA VAL A 205 -11.74 -14.49 11.60
C VAL A 205 -12.68 -15.28 10.70
N VAL A 206 -13.98 -14.96 10.77
CA VAL A 206 -15.04 -15.61 9.95
C VAL A 206 -15.03 -17.14 10.09
N GLY A 207 -14.95 -17.67 11.31
CA GLY A 207 -14.98 -19.12 11.56
C GLY A 207 -13.64 -19.84 11.35
N VAL A 208 -12.57 -19.11 11.04
CA VAL A 208 -11.23 -19.68 10.79
C VAL A 208 -10.25 -19.14 11.82
N LEU A 209 -9.57 -20.06 12.51
CA LEU A 209 -8.55 -19.74 13.51
C LEU A 209 -7.20 -19.46 12.83
N TYR A 210 -6.62 -18.29 13.10
CA TYR A 210 -5.31 -17.88 12.59
C TYR A 210 -4.33 -17.73 13.75
N SER A 211 -3.15 -18.34 13.64
CA SER A 211 -2.02 -18.11 14.54
C SER A 211 -0.91 -17.37 13.79
N GLY A 212 -0.49 -16.22 14.31
CA GLY A 212 0.53 -15.38 13.67
C GLY A 212 0.93 -14.18 14.53
N TRP A 213 1.70 -13.27 13.96
CA TRP A 213 2.29 -12.13 14.65
C TRP A 213 1.54 -10.84 14.38
N MET A 214 1.28 -10.06 15.43
CA MET A 214 0.80 -8.68 15.34
C MET A 214 1.75 -7.73 16.06
N ALA A 215 1.77 -6.47 15.65
CA ALA A 215 2.45 -5.42 16.41
C ALA A 215 1.57 -4.98 17.60
N GLU A 216 2.19 -4.64 18.74
CA GLU A 216 1.46 -4.10 19.90
C GLU A 216 0.91 -2.70 19.62
N ALA A 217 1.65 -1.87 18.89
CA ALA A 217 1.34 -0.46 18.68
C ALA A 217 1.86 0.05 17.32
N GLU A 218 1.32 1.19 16.88
CA GLU A 218 1.85 1.94 15.76
C GLU A 218 3.17 2.63 16.16
N ARG A 219 4.17 2.58 15.27
CA ARG A 219 5.55 2.96 15.57
C ARG A 219 5.73 4.45 15.89
N THR A 220 4.96 5.32 15.25
CA THR A 220 5.15 6.78 15.31
C THR A 220 4.43 7.42 16.49
N SER A 221 3.20 6.99 16.71
CA SER A 221 2.27 7.52 17.71
C SER A 221 2.29 6.75 19.02
N GLY A 222 2.81 5.51 19.01
CA GLY A 222 2.75 4.60 20.15
C GLY A 222 1.33 4.13 20.47
N GLN A 223 0.37 4.38 19.58
CA GLN A 223 -1.01 3.97 19.75
C GLN A 223 -1.14 2.45 19.66
N THR A 224 -1.70 1.82 20.69
CA THR A 224 -1.87 0.37 20.75
C THR A 224 -2.90 -0.12 19.73
N LEU A 225 -2.66 -1.33 19.21
CA LEU A 225 -3.55 -1.98 18.25
C LEU A 225 -4.66 -2.82 18.92
N PHE A 226 -4.62 -2.91 20.24
CA PHE A 226 -5.61 -3.55 21.10
C PHE A 226 -6.08 -2.58 22.18
N ILE A 227 -7.27 -2.86 22.68
CA ILE A 227 -7.87 -2.19 23.83
C ILE A 227 -7.08 -2.67 25.05
N GLU A 228 -6.27 -1.78 25.60
CA GLU A 228 -5.77 -1.99 26.95
C GLU A 228 -6.99 -1.89 27.88
N GLU A 229 -7.22 -2.90 28.71
CA GLU A 229 -8.05 -2.70 29.90
C GLU A 229 -7.32 -1.66 30.75
N GLY A 230 -7.69 -0.40 30.54
CA GLY A 230 -7.23 0.66 31.40
C GLY A 230 -7.69 0.35 32.83
N PRO A 231 -7.04 0.95 33.85
CA PRO A 231 -7.75 1.14 35.10
C PRO A 231 -9.02 1.96 34.82
N GLU A 232 -9.84 2.17 35.86
CA GLU A 232 -10.88 3.21 35.87
C GLU A 232 -10.62 4.37 34.91
N CYS A 233 -11.69 4.84 34.28
CA CYS A 233 -11.76 5.91 33.29
C CYS A 233 -10.53 6.81 33.24
N TYR A 234 -10.02 7.05 32.01
CA TYR A 234 -8.95 8.02 31.78
C TYR A 234 -9.15 9.32 32.58
N PRO A 235 -8.09 10.04 32.96
CA PRO A 235 -8.24 11.36 33.54
C PRO A 235 -9.23 12.19 32.69
N PRO A 236 -10.32 12.69 33.28
CA PRO A 236 -11.37 13.37 32.52
C PRO A 236 -10.81 14.60 31.83
N LEU A 237 -11.44 15.00 30.74
CA LEU A 237 -11.15 16.27 30.09
C LEU A 237 -11.34 17.41 31.11
N GLY A 238 -10.54 18.46 30.97
CA GLY A 238 -10.47 19.57 31.93
C GLY A 238 -11.71 20.46 32.01
N PHE A 239 -12.89 19.97 31.63
CA PHE A 239 -14.13 20.72 31.71
C PHE A 239 -14.49 21.07 33.14
N GLN A 240 -14.95 22.30 33.34
CA GLN A 240 -15.55 22.79 34.57
C GLN A 240 -17.07 22.88 34.37
N ILE A 241 -17.81 22.83 35.48
CA ILE A 241 -19.26 23.08 35.43
C ILE A 241 -19.49 24.52 34.96
N GLY A 242 -20.36 24.69 33.97
CA GLY A 242 -20.62 25.94 33.25
C GLY A 242 -19.85 26.10 31.95
N ASP A 243 -18.88 25.21 31.65
CA ASP A 243 -18.15 25.26 30.39
C ASP A 243 -19.08 25.00 29.20
N LEU A 244 -18.83 25.74 28.12
CA LEU A 244 -19.51 25.56 26.85
C LEU A 244 -18.74 24.61 25.95
N GLY A 245 -19.47 23.72 25.30
CA GLY A 245 -18.93 22.76 24.36
C GLY A 245 -19.85 22.50 23.19
N ARG A 246 -19.44 21.57 22.35
CA ARG A 246 -20.24 21.02 21.26
C ARG A 246 -20.00 19.53 21.10
N VAL A 247 -20.98 18.83 20.55
CA VAL A 247 -20.85 17.43 20.14
C VAL A 247 -19.85 17.35 18.99
N ASP A 248 -18.90 16.43 19.09
CA ASP A 248 -17.90 16.19 18.06
C ASP A 248 -18.55 15.73 16.73
N THR A 249 -17.98 16.21 15.63
CA THR A 249 -18.46 16.00 14.26
C THR A 249 -17.99 14.69 13.64
N HIS A 250 -17.04 13.97 14.25
CA HIS A 250 -16.46 12.76 13.69
C HIS A 250 -17.28 11.52 14.08
N GLY A 251 -17.41 10.61 13.13
CA GLY A 251 -18.06 9.31 13.33
C GLY A 251 -19.59 9.40 13.45
N PRO A 252 -20.23 8.38 14.05
CA PRO A 252 -21.69 8.32 14.15
C PRO A 252 -22.23 9.38 15.13
N PRO A 253 -23.53 9.71 15.05
CA PRO A 253 -24.22 10.53 16.05
C PRO A 253 -24.00 10.01 17.48
N LYS A 254 -23.98 10.92 18.46
CA LYS A 254 -23.70 10.60 19.86
C LYS A 254 -25.00 10.53 20.65
N ASN A 255 -25.07 9.66 21.66
CA ASN A 255 -26.31 9.48 22.42
C ASN A 255 -26.26 10.26 23.74
N LEU A 256 -27.29 11.07 23.98
CA LEU A 256 -27.61 11.65 25.27
C LEU A 256 -28.45 10.66 26.06
N ARG A 257 -28.00 10.26 27.24
CA ARG A 257 -28.60 9.16 28.02
C ARG A 257 -29.20 9.63 29.34
N ALA A 258 -30.13 8.85 29.87
CA ALA A 258 -30.78 9.13 31.16
C ALA A 258 -29.85 8.94 32.37
N ALA A 259 -28.81 8.10 32.25
CA ALA A 259 -27.85 7.82 33.30
C ALA A 259 -26.43 7.60 32.70
N PRO A 260 -25.35 7.74 33.49
CA PRO A 260 -23.97 7.66 33.02
C PRO A 260 -23.52 6.21 32.81
N ASN A 261 -24.18 5.48 31.90
CA ASN A 261 -23.76 4.15 31.48
C ASN A 261 -24.36 3.80 30.12
N THR A 262 -23.79 2.80 29.44
CA THR A 262 -24.20 2.40 28.08
C THR A 262 -25.55 1.67 28.02
N SER A 263 -26.04 1.17 29.16
CA SER A 263 -27.32 0.45 29.26
C SER A 263 -28.51 1.38 29.55
N ALA A 264 -28.26 2.64 29.91
CA ALA A 264 -29.29 3.61 30.20
C ALA A 264 -30.05 4.04 28.94
N ASP A 265 -31.34 4.37 29.11
CA ASP A 265 -32.19 4.85 28.03
C ASP A 265 -31.56 6.01 27.26
N ILE A 266 -31.65 5.94 25.93
CA ILE A 266 -31.24 7.02 25.05
C ILE A 266 -32.39 8.03 25.01
N LEU A 267 -32.16 9.23 25.57
CA LEU A 267 -33.12 10.32 25.53
C LEU A 267 -33.15 10.96 24.15
N TYR A 268 -31.96 11.22 23.59
CA TYR A 268 -31.79 11.83 22.28
C TYR A 268 -30.52 11.31 21.59
N THR A 269 -30.57 11.23 20.27
CA THR A 269 -29.39 11.04 19.43
C THR A 269 -28.99 12.41 18.85
N LEU A 270 -27.79 12.86 19.20
CA LEU A 270 -27.24 14.17 18.88
C LEU A 270 -26.37 14.10 17.63
N VAL A 271 -26.65 14.98 16.68
CA VAL A 271 -25.79 15.20 15.51
C VAL A 271 -24.54 16.02 15.88
N GLY A 272 -23.56 16.06 14.99
CA GLY A 272 -22.35 16.85 15.20
C GLY A 272 -22.63 18.35 15.34
N ALA A 273 -21.73 19.06 16.04
CA ALA A 273 -21.78 20.49 16.31
C ALA A 273 -22.98 20.99 17.14
N VAL A 274 -23.78 20.09 17.74
CA VAL A 274 -24.84 20.47 18.68
C VAL A 274 -24.21 21.18 19.89
N PRO A 275 -24.61 22.44 20.21
CA PRO A 275 -24.06 23.19 21.33
C PRO A 275 -24.59 22.65 22.67
N LEU A 276 -23.71 22.63 23.67
CA LEU A 276 -24.02 22.15 25.01
C LEU A 276 -23.30 22.94 26.09
N GLU A 277 -23.83 22.87 27.31
CA GLU A 277 -23.23 23.35 28.55
C GLU A 277 -22.95 22.14 29.46
N ILE A 278 -21.77 22.12 30.10
CA ILE A 278 -21.45 21.12 31.12
C ILE A 278 -22.15 21.51 32.43
N ILE A 279 -23.07 20.67 32.92
CA ILE A 279 -23.86 20.95 34.12
C ILE A 279 -23.56 20.00 35.29
N GLY A 280 -22.77 18.94 35.07
CA GLY A 280 -22.37 18.01 36.11
C GLY A 280 -21.42 16.92 35.61
N GLY A 281 -20.92 16.10 36.55
CA GLY A 281 -19.86 15.12 36.28
C GLY A 281 -18.45 15.69 36.54
N PRO A 282 -17.39 14.95 36.14
CA PRO A 282 -17.43 13.67 35.44
C PRO A 282 -17.79 12.52 36.40
N ILE A 283 -18.55 11.55 35.90
CA ILE A 283 -18.75 10.26 36.57
C ILE A 283 -18.03 9.18 35.77
N CYS A 284 -17.13 8.45 36.42
CA CYS A 284 -16.53 7.28 35.83
C CYS A 284 -17.48 6.08 35.95
N SER A 285 -17.88 5.50 34.81
CA SER A 285 -18.70 4.28 34.80
C SER A 285 -18.55 3.50 33.50
N GLY A 286 -18.35 2.20 33.61
CA GLY A 286 -18.19 1.30 32.46
C GLY A 286 -17.00 1.69 31.58
N GLY A 287 -15.88 2.11 32.19
CA GLY A 287 -14.65 2.48 31.48
C GLY A 287 -14.69 3.83 30.75
N MET A 288 -15.75 4.63 30.92
CA MET A 288 -15.90 5.94 30.27
C MET A 288 -16.20 7.04 31.29
N ASN A 289 -15.64 8.23 31.06
CA ASN A 289 -16.09 9.43 31.74
C ASN A 289 -17.42 9.89 31.13
N TRP A 290 -18.39 10.15 32.00
CA TRP A 290 -19.69 10.68 31.62
C TRP A 290 -19.85 12.09 32.17
N TRP A 291 -20.26 13.01 31.30
CA TRP A 291 -20.59 14.38 31.66
C TRP A 291 -22.09 14.58 31.58
N GLN A 292 -22.67 15.19 32.60
CA GLN A 292 -24.05 15.66 32.52
C GLN A 292 -24.03 16.98 31.76
N VAL A 293 -24.79 17.05 30.68
CA VAL A 293 -24.81 18.18 29.77
C VAL A 293 -26.23 18.70 29.59
N ARG A 294 -26.34 20.02 29.40
CA ARG A 294 -27.55 20.68 28.92
C ARG A 294 -27.37 21.07 27.46
N ILE A 295 -28.23 20.56 26.59
CA ILE A 295 -28.23 20.92 25.18
C ILE A 295 -28.84 22.32 25.02
N LEU A 296 -28.09 23.20 24.37
CA LEU A 296 -28.47 24.60 24.16
C LEU A 296 -29.30 24.72 22.87
N SER A 297 -30.57 24.32 22.94
CA SER A 297 -31.52 24.44 21.84
C SER A 297 -32.78 25.20 22.27
N THR A 298 -33.71 25.43 21.34
CA THR A 298 -35.05 25.99 21.64
C THR A 298 -35.80 25.16 22.69
N PHE A 299 -35.53 23.86 22.75
CA PHE A 299 -36.04 22.96 23.78
C PHE A 299 -34.85 22.38 24.55
N PRO A 300 -34.50 22.93 25.73
CA PRO A 300 -33.36 22.44 26.47
C PRO A 300 -33.59 20.99 26.89
N ALA A 301 -32.59 20.15 26.67
CA ALA A 301 -32.58 18.75 27.07
C ALA A 301 -31.37 18.50 27.96
N GLU A 302 -31.55 17.75 29.04
CA GLU A 302 -30.48 17.39 29.97
C GLU A 302 -30.29 15.88 29.98
N GLY A 303 -29.04 15.44 30.08
CA GLY A 303 -28.71 14.03 30.18
C GLY A 303 -27.21 13.81 30.23
N TRP A 304 -26.81 12.54 30.15
CA TRP A 304 -25.42 12.11 30.24
C TRP A 304 -24.86 11.83 28.85
N LEU A 305 -23.73 12.48 28.55
CA LEU A 305 -22.97 12.29 27.33
C LEU A 305 -21.61 11.70 27.68
N ALA A 306 -21.24 10.61 27.03
CA ALA A 306 -19.90 10.03 27.19
C ALA A 306 -18.86 11.03 26.65
N GLU A 307 -17.75 11.18 27.37
CA GLU A 307 -16.61 12.01 26.97
C GLU A 307 -15.99 11.53 25.65
N GLY A 308 -16.08 10.22 25.36
CA GLY A 308 -15.43 9.56 24.25
C GLY A 308 -14.02 9.08 24.60
N GLY A 309 -13.39 8.37 23.66
CA GLY A 309 -12.01 7.89 23.80
C GLY A 309 -10.99 8.94 23.35
N ARG A 310 -9.74 8.76 23.74
CA ARG A 310 -8.61 9.51 23.16
C ARG A 310 -8.12 8.74 21.92
N PRO A 311 -7.82 9.41 20.79
CA PRO A 311 -7.65 10.84 20.59
C PRO A 311 -8.90 11.62 20.13
N VAL A 312 -10.06 10.96 19.97
CA VAL A 312 -11.27 11.56 19.39
C VAL A 312 -12.40 11.65 20.43
N PRO A 313 -12.43 12.71 21.26
CA PRO A 313 -13.48 12.88 22.25
C PRO A 313 -14.82 13.20 21.56
N TYR A 314 -15.92 12.84 22.21
CA TYR A 314 -17.27 13.13 21.76
C TYR A 314 -17.73 14.53 22.17
N ILE A 315 -17.04 15.16 23.12
CA ILE A 315 -17.27 16.53 23.58
C ILE A 315 -16.05 17.37 23.21
N ARG A 316 -16.28 18.49 22.52
CA ARG A 316 -15.25 19.49 22.20
C ARG A 316 -15.53 20.78 22.95
N ALA A 317 -14.51 21.41 23.53
CA ALA A 317 -14.65 22.76 24.05
C ALA A 317 -15.01 23.73 22.91
N TRP A 318 -15.80 24.75 23.23
CA TRP A 318 -16.36 25.67 22.23
C TRP A 318 -15.29 26.35 21.36
N ASP A 319 -14.16 26.70 21.97
CA ASP A 319 -13.04 27.45 21.38
C ASP A 319 -11.98 26.57 20.68
N GLN A 320 -12.12 25.25 20.72
CA GLN A 320 -11.17 24.34 20.06
C GLN A 320 -11.32 24.45 18.53
N PRO A 321 -10.26 24.78 17.78
CA PRO A 321 -10.30 24.81 16.32
C PRO A 321 -10.59 23.39 15.77
N PRO A 322 -11.26 23.28 14.61
CA PRO A 322 -11.39 22.01 13.92
C PRO A 322 -10.01 21.43 13.60
N ILE A 323 -9.90 20.10 13.58
CA ILE A 323 -8.62 19.42 13.34
C ILE A 323 -8.16 19.76 11.90
N PRO A 324 -6.88 20.11 11.66
CA PRO A 324 -6.38 20.39 10.32
C PRO A 324 -6.66 19.22 9.35
N GLY A 325 -7.42 19.50 8.29
CA GLY A 325 -7.92 18.49 7.34
C GLY A 325 -9.44 18.39 7.26
N GLU A 326 -10.16 19.02 8.19
CA GLU A 326 -11.62 19.10 8.18
C GLU A 326 -12.07 20.24 7.26
N GLY A 327 -12.31 19.90 5.98
CA GLY A 327 -12.88 20.82 5.02
C GLY A 327 -14.19 21.41 5.56
N SER A 328 -14.26 22.74 5.61
CA SER A 328 -15.50 23.48 5.78
C SER A 328 -16.41 23.18 4.59
N ARG A 329 -17.13 22.06 4.64
CA ARG A 329 -18.31 21.88 3.80
C ARG A 329 -19.40 22.77 4.40
N HIS A 330 -19.26 24.07 4.20
CA HIS A 330 -20.41 24.97 4.20
C HIS A 330 -21.38 24.40 3.16
N LEU A 331 -22.48 23.81 3.64
CA LEU A 331 -23.65 23.65 2.80
C LEU A 331 -24.40 24.99 2.80
N PRO A 332 -25.02 25.34 1.66
CA PRO A 332 -25.40 26.71 1.29
C PRO A 332 -26.39 27.40 2.23
#